data_AF-A0A1T4YEC8-F1
#
_entry.id   AF-A0A1T4YEC8-F1
#
_cell.length_a   1.000
_cell.length_b   1.000
_cell.length_c   1.000
_cell.angle_alpha   90.00
_cell.angle_beta   90.00
_cell.angle_gamma   90.00
#
_symmetry.space_group_name_H-M   'P 1'
#
loop_
_entity.id
_entity.type
_entity.pdbx_description
1 polymer ?
#
loop_
_entity_poly.entity_id
_entity_poly.type
_entity_poly.pdbx_seq_one_letter_code
_entity_poly.pdbx_strand_id
1 'polypeptide(L)'
;MDENKTPVDWNRLAAKPEFHALLGRKARFIIKATIFFMAYYLALPILVGYAPDFMKTKVFGEVNVAYLFAFSQFFMAWIMAFVYVRVASKWDKEAAAVIADVK
;
A
#
# COMPACT_ATOMS: atom_id res chain seq x y z
N MET A 1 -1.11 30.24 -29.66
CA MET A 1 -2.27 29.38 -29.31
C MET A 1 -1.89 28.00 -29.78
N ASP A 2 -1.18 27.26 -28.93
CA ASP A 2 -0.42 26.09 -29.36
C ASP A 2 -0.83 24.92 -28.47
N GLU A 3 -2.08 24.48 -28.59
CA GLU A 3 -2.63 23.40 -27.78
C GLU A 3 -3.22 22.30 -28.67
N ASN A 4 -2.38 21.74 -29.55
CA ASN A 4 -2.66 20.44 -30.15
C ASN A 4 -1.73 19.39 -29.52
N LYS A 5 -2.00 19.07 -28.25
CA LYS A 5 -1.53 17.80 -27.67
C LYS A 5 -2.43 16.73 -28.28
N THR A 6 -1.92 15.97 -29.23
CA THR A 6 -2.60 14.80 -29.79
C THR A 6 -3.24 14.01 -28.64
N PRO A 7 -4.56 13.81 -28.61
CA PRO A 7 -5.21 13.14 -27.50
C PRO A 7 -4.61 11.75 -27.39
N VAL A 8 -3.96 11.45 -26.26
CA VAL A 8 -3.45 10.10 -25.99
C VAL A 8 -4.64 9.16 -26.13
N ASP A 9 -4.57 8.22 -27.07
CA ASP A 9 -5.64 7.26 -27.34
C ASP A 9 -5.63 6.19 -26.25
N TRP A 10 -6.20 6.53 -25.09
CA TRP A 10 -6.20 5.73 -23.88
C TRP A 10 -6.79 4.33 -24.10
N ASN A 11 -7.72 4.16 -25.04
CA ASN A 11 -8.31 2.88 -25.37
C ASN A 11 -7.30 1.93 -26.02
N ARG A 12 -6.45 2.45 -26.93
CA ARG A 12 -5.37 1.69 -27.55
C ARG A 12 -4.27 1.33 -26.56
N LEU A 13 -3.96 2.22 -25.63
CA LEU A 13 -2.97 1.97 -24.57
C LEU A 13 -3.48 0.95 -23.55
N ALA A 14 -4.75 1.05 -23.16
CA ALA A 14 -5.40 0.11 -22.24
C ALA A 14 -5.48 -1.30 -22.84
N ALA A 15 -5.70 -1.43 -24.16
CA ALA A 15 -5.75 -2.72 -24.85
C ALA A 15 -4.39 -3.43 -24.96
N LYS A 16 -3.26 -2.77 -24.64
CA LYS A 16 -1.94 -3.41 -24.70
C LYS A 16 -1.76 -4.42 -23.55
N PRO A 17 -1.28 -5.64 -23.83
CA PRO A 17 -1.05 -6.66 -22.81
C PRO A 17 -0.02 -6.24 -21.76
N GLU A 18 0.93 -5.38 -22.12
CA GLU A 18 1.92 -4.80 -21.19
C GLU A 18 1.29 -3.90 -20.12
N PHE A 19 0.25 -3.13 -20.48
CA PHE A 19 -0.47 -2.27 -19.55
C PHE A 19 -1.26 -3.10 -18.54
N HIS A 20 -1.92 -4.16 -19.00
CA HIS A 20 -2.60 -5.12 -18.13
C HIS A 20 -1.63 -5.86 -17.20
N ALA A 21 -0.46 -6.27 -17.68
CA ALA A 21 0.57 -6.89 -16.85
C ALA A 21 1.09 -5.91 -15.77
N LEU A 22 1.26 -4.63 -16.10
CA LEU A 22 1.64 -3.58 -15.16
C LEU A 22 0.58 -3.43 -14.06
N LEU A 23 -0.69 -3.30 -14.42
CA LEU A 23 -1.81 -3.21 -13.49
C LEU A 23 -1.93 -4.45 -12.60
N GLY A 24 -1.72 -5.65 -13.17
CA GLY A 24 -1.71 -6.91 -12.40
C GLY A 24 -0.56 -6.98 -11.37
N ARG A 25 0.60 -6.40 -11.67
CA ARG A 25 1.70 -6.26 -10.69
C ARG A 25 1.32 -5.27 -9.58
N LYS A 26 0.73 -4.12 -9.92
CA LYS A 26 0.24 -3.12 -8.95
C LYS A 26 -0.82 -3.72 -8.02
N ALA A 27 -1.85 -4.33 -8.59
CA ALA A 27 -2.96 -4.91 -7.85
C ALA A 27 -2.50 -6.01 -6.88
N ARG A 28 -1.64 -6.93 -7.31
CA ARG A 28 -1.12 -8.00 -6.41
C ARG A 28 -0.36 -7.43 -5.21
N PHE A 29 0.41 -6.36 -5.40
CA PHE A 29 1.10 -5.71 -4.30
C PHE A 29 0.11 -5.06 -3.33
N ILE A 30 -0.84 -4.27 -3.86
CA ILE A 30 -1.84 -3.56 -3.06
C ILE A 30 -2.70 -4.57 -2.28
N ILE A 31 -3.20 -5.63 -2.93
CA ILE A 31 -4.03 -6.65 -2.28
C ILE A 31 -3.28 -7.31 -1.12
N LYS A 32 -2.01 -7.69 -1.32
CA LYS A 32 -1.19 -8.26 -0.23
C LYS A 32 -0.98 -7.27 0.91
N ALA A 33 -0.71 -6.00 0.61
CA ALA A 33 -0.55 -4.96 1.61
C ALA A 33 -1.86 -4.72 2.39
N THR A 34 -3.01 -4.69 1.70
CA THR A 34 -4.33 -4.55 2.32
C THR A 34 -4.65 -5.73 3.25
N ILE A 35 -4.37 -6.97 2.84
CA ILE A 35 -4.58 -8.14 3.69
C ILE A 35 -3.71 -8.05 4.95
N PHE A 36 -2.44 -7.69 4.80
CA PHE A 36 -1.53 -7.49 5.93
C PHE A 36 -2.03 -6.39 6.87
N PHE A 37 -2.42 -5.24 6.31
CA PHE A 37 -2.97 -4.12 7.05
C PHE A 37 -4.21 -4.53 7.86
N MET A 38 -5.17 -5.19 7.21
CA MET A 38 -6.39 -5.66 7.87
C MET A 38 -6.06 -6.65 8.99
N ALA A 39 -5.19 -7.63 8.73
CA ALA A 39 -4.78 -8.60 9.74
C ALA A 39 -4.12 -7.93 10.94
N TYR A 40 -3.21 -6.98 10.71
CA TYR A 40 -2.51 -6.24 11.76
C TYR A 40 -3.44 -5.29 12.53
N TYR A 41 -4.36 -4.62 11.83
CA TYR A 41 -5.33 -3.73 12.43
C TYR A 41 -6.30 -4.49 13.34
N LEU A 42 -6.83 -5.62 12.86
CA LEU A 42 -7.76 -6.47 13.61
C LEU A 42 -7.06 -7.31 14.68
N ALA A 43 -5.75 -7.50 14.61
CA ALA A 43 -5.00 -8.21 15.63
C ALA A 43 -5.17 -7.57 17.02
N LEU A 44 -5.25 -6.24 17.12
CA LEU A 44 -5.44 -5.56 18.40
C LEU A 44 -6.75 -5.95 19.10
N PRO A 45 -7.95 -5.75 18.51
CA PRO A 45 -9.20 -6.16 19.17
C PRO A 45 -9.29 -7.67 19.37
N ILE A 46 -8.74 -8.49 18.47
CA ILE A 46 -8.69 -9.95 18.63
C ILE A 46 -7.84 -10.35 19.85
N LEU A 47 -6.63 -9.79 19.98
CA LEU A 47 -5.73 -10.04 21.11
C LEU A 47 -6.32 -9.51 22.42
N VAL A 48 -6.96 -8.34 22.41
CA VAL A 48 -7.64 -7.79 23.60
C VAL A 48 -8.81 -8.69 24.04
N GLY A 49 -9.56 -9.26 23.09
CA GLY A 49 -10.68 -10.15 23.39
C GLY A 49 -10.26 -11.55 23.83
N TYR A 50 -9.25 -12.14 23.20
CA TYR A 50 -8.83 -13.53 23.44
C TYR A 50 -7.72 -13.67 24.50
N ALA A 51 -6.84 -12.68 24.60
CA ALA A 51 -5.71 -12.65 25.54
C ALA A 51 -5.64 -11.32 26.32
N PRO A 52 -6.70 -10.94 27.06
CA PRO A 52 -6.75 -9.68 27.79
C PRO A 52 -5.63 -9.53 28.83
N ASP A 53 -5.21 -10.64 29.47
CA ASP A 53 -4.16 -10.61 30.50
C ASP A 53 -2.78 -10.27 29.91
N PHE A 54 -2.49 -10.78 28.71
CA PHE A 54 -1.29 -10.41 27.97
C PHE A 54 -1.33 -8.93 27.58
N MET A 55 -2.45 -8.46 27.04
CA MET A 55 -2.61 -7.07 26.59
C MET A 55 -2.56 -6.06 27.74
N LYS A 56 -2.97 -6.45 28.95
CA LYS A 56 -2.89 -5.65 30.18
C LYS A 56 -1.50 -5.68 30.84
N THR A 57 -0.59 -6.54 30.37
CA THR A 57 0.76 -6.62 30.94
C THR A 57 1.44 -5.26 30.83
N LYS A 58 1.86 -4.72 31.97
CA LYS A 58 2.52 -3.41 32.06
C LYS A 58 3.96 -3.54 31.60
N VAL A 59 4.36 -2.68 30.67
CA VAL A 59 5.72 -2.63 30.13
C VAL A 59 6.52 -1.53 30.81
N PHE A 60 5.94 -0.32 30.92
CA PHE A 60 6.58 0.82 31.57
C PHE A 60 5.54 1.70 32.26
N GLY A 61 5.59 1.76 33.60
CA GLY A 61 4.59 2.50 34.39
C GLY A 61 3.16 2.01 34.12
N GLU A 62 2.29 2.91 33.66
CA GLU A 62 0.90 2.60 33.29
C GLU A 62 0.74 2.12 31.84
N VAL A 63 1.81 2.16 31.04
CA VAL A 63 1.79 1.72 29.64
C VAL A 63 1.80 0.19 29.59
N ASN A 64 0.71 -0.38 29.07
CA ASN A 64 0.57 -1.80 28.81
C ASN A 64 0.88 -2.17 27.35
N VAL A 65 0.92 -3.47 27.06
CA VAL A 65 1.16 -4.00 25.71
C VAL A 65 0.12 -3.50 24.70
N ALA A 66 -1.14 -3.31 25.11
CA ALA A 66 -2.17 -2.77 24.23
C ALA A 66 -1.86 -1.37 23.73
N TYR A 67 -1.38 -0.48 24.61
CA TYR A 67 -0.95 0.86 24.23
C TYR A 67 0.26 0.82 23.29
N LEU A 68 1.22 -0.07 23.55
CA LEU A 68 2.38 -0.21 22.68
C LEU A 68 1.99 -0.70 21.28
N PHE A 69 1.06 -1.66 21.20
CA PHE A 69 0.53 -2.16 19.93
C PHE A 69 -0.28 -1.08 19.19
N ALA A 70 -1.11 -0.32 19.91
CA ALA A 70 -1.83 0.81 19.31
C ALA A 70 -0.85 1.84 18.73
N PHE A 71 0.25 2.11 19.43
CA PHE A 71 1.28 3.02 18.95
C PHE A 71 2.04 2.46 17.73
N SER A 72 2.30 1.15 17.69
CA SER A 72 2.95 0.52 16.53
C SER A 72 2.08 0.53 15.27
N GLN A 73 0.75 0.68 15.38
CA GLN A 73 -0.12 0.88 14.21
C GLN A 73 0.22 2.16 13.42
N PHE A 74 0.64 3.24 14.09
CA PHE A 74 1.06 4.47 13.41
C PHE A 74 2.32 4.24 12.58
N PHE A 75 3.34 3.60 13.17
CA PHE A 75 4.56 3.25 12.43
C PHE A 75 4.28 2.29 11.29
N MET A 76 3.40 1.31 11.49
CA MET A 76 2.97 0.39 10.44
C MET A 76 2.37 1.15 9.25
N ALA A 77 1.48 2.12 9.49
CA ALA A 77 0.88 2.94 8.44
C ALA A 77 1.93 3.76 7.68
N TRP A 78 2.85 4.41 8.39
CA TRP A 78 3.95 5.15 7.76
C TRP A 78 4.89 4.26 6.96
N ILE A 79 5.26 3.09 7.47
CA ILE A 79 6.08 2.11 6.77
C ILE A 79 5.36 1.67 5.50
N MET A 80 4.07 1.35 5.56
CA MET A 80 3.30 0.99 4.36
C MET A 80 3.26 2.12 3.33
N ALA A 81 3.02 3.37 3.77
CA ALA A 81 3.04 4.52 2.87
C ALA A 81 4.41 4.70 2.21
N PHE A 82 5.50 4.59 2.98
CA PHE A 82 6.86 4.69 2.46
C PHE A 82 7.19 3.57 1.46
N VAL A 83 6.87 2.32 1.81
CA VAL A 83 7.07 1.17 0.93
C VAL A 83 6.22 1.33 -0.34
N TYR A 84 4.97 1.77 -0.22
CA TYR A 84 4.11 2.05 -1.37
C TYR A 84 4.71 3.09 -2.29
N VAL A 85 5.13 4.26 -1.79
CA VAL A 85 5.76 5.32 -2.60
C VAL A 85 7.00 4.80 -3.31
N ARG A 86 7.84 4.02 -2.61
CA ARG A 86 9.05 3.45 -3.20
C ARG A 86 8.74 2.46 -4.32
N VAL A 87 7.75 1.60 -4.15
CA VAL A 87 7.32 0.65 -5.18
C VAL A 87 6.62 1.37 -6.34
N ALA A 88 5.76 2.35 -6.05
CA ALA A 88 5.09 3.19 -7.03
C ALA A 88 6.08 3.92 -7.93
N SER A 89 7.14 4.49 -7.37
CA SER A 89 8.20 5.16 -8.15
C SER A 89 8.88 4.25 -9.19
N LYS A 90 8.92 2.93 -8.97
CA LYS A 90 9.41 1.97 -9.96
C LYS A 90 8.40 1.79 -11.09
N TRP A 91 7.12 1.63 -10.75
CA TRP A 91 6.07 1.49 -11.76
C TRP A 91 5.85 2.75 -12.58
N ASP A 92 6.07 3.93 -12.00
CA ASP A 92 5.95 5.19 -12.72
C ASP A 92 7.07 5.33 -13.77
N LYS A 93 8.27 4.83 -13.48
CA LYS A 93 9.36 4.72 -14.48
C LYS A 93 9.03 3.74 -15.60
N GLU A 94 8.46 2.58 -15.25
CA GLU A 94 8.00 1.60 -16.25
C GLU A 94 6.87 2.18 -17.13
N ALA A 95 5.92 2.89 -16.53
CA ALA A 95 4.84 3.54 -17.26
C ALA A 95 5.34 4.66 -18.17
N ALA A 96 6.31 5.47 -17.69
CA ALA A 96 6.93 6.52 -18.50
C ALA A 96 7.65 5.95 -19.74
N ALA A 97 8.31 4.79 -19.61
CA ALA A 97 8.94 4.11 -20.74
C ALA A 97 7.92 3.65 -21.79
N VAL A 98 6.78 3.09 -21.38
CA VAL A 98 5.71 2.65 -22.29
C VAL A 98 5.04 3.84 -23.00
N ILE A 99 4.91 4.98 -22.32
CA ILE A 99 4.32 6.20 -22.90
C ILE A 99 5.29 6.87 -23.89
N ALA A 100 6.60 6.85 -23.62
CA ALA A 100 7.62 7.39 -24.52
C ALA A 100 7.69 6.63 -25.86
N ASP A 101 7.37 5.33 -25.85
CA ASP A 101 7.34 4.48 -27.05
C ASP A 101 6.11 4.71 -27.95
N VAL A 102 5.13 5.48 -27.48
CA VAL A 102 3.87 5.80 -28.18
C VAL A 102 3.87 7.23 -28.74
N LYS A 103 4.88 8.04 -28.43
CA LYS A 103 5.05 9.40 -28.93
C LYS A 103 5.95 9.44 -30.16
#